data_AF-A0A199VC52-F1
#
_entry.id   AF-A0A199VC52-F1
#
_cell.length_a   1.000
_cell.length_b   1.000
_cell.length_c   1.000
_cell.angle_alpha   90.00
_cell.angle_beta   90.00
_cell.angle_gamma   90.00
#
_symmetry.space_group_name_H-M   'P 1'
#
loop_
_entity.id
_entity.type
_entity.pdbx_description
1 polymer ?
#
loop_
_entity_poly.entity_id
_entity_poly.type
_entity_poly.pdbx_seq_one_letter_code
_entity_poly.pdbx_strand_id
1 'polypeptide(L)'
;MGVMEGVIDYLSELCEGPISRIKKRRKPKQLQTVAMKVRIDCEGCQRKIKNALKAMKGVTSVEVNAKQNKVTVTGYVEARKVMERLAQRTGKKVEPWPYVPYEMVPHPYAPGVYDKKAPPGYVRGVALVDPDAAPLARASSLEEKYVSAFSDENPNACAL
;
A
#
# COMPACT_ATOMS: atom_id res chain seq x y z
N MET A 1 -41.40 52.64 -7.19
CA MET A 1 -40.33 51.96 -6.42
C MET A 1 -40.78 50.52 -6.27
N GLY A 2 -40.18 49.48 -6.81
CA GLY A 2 -38.98 49.27 -7.60
C GLY A 2 -38.95 47.73 -7.75
N VAL A 3 -38.93 47.26 -8.98
CA VAL A 3 -38.88 45.85 -9.40
C VAL A 3 -37.64 45.15 -8.81
N MET A 4 -37.83 44.03 -8.10
CA MET A 4 -36.75 43.08 -7.77
C MET A 4 -37.25 41.62 -7.90
N GLU A 5 -37.69 41.26 -9.10
CA GLU A 5 -37.78 39.86 -9.56
C GLU A 5 -37.03 39.74 -10.89
N GLY A 6 -35.71 39.92 -10.88
CA GLY A 6 -34.94 39.91 -12.12
C GLY A 6 -33.42 39.86 -11.99
N VAL A 7 -32.89 39.44 -10.84
CA VAL A 7 -31.41 39.33 -10.64
C VAL A 7 -30.92 37.88 -10.75
N ILE A 8 -31.82 36.89 -10.77
CA ILE A 8 -31.43 35.48 -10.88
C ILE A 8 -31.22 35.01 -12.33
N ASP A 9 -31.83 35.65 -13.33
CA ASP A 9 -31.65 35.26 -14.73
C ASP A 9 -30.37 35.83 -15.35
N TYR A 10 -29.87 36.96 -14.85
CA TYR A 10 -28.66 37.61 -15.40
C TYR A 10 -27.35 36.92 -15.00
N LEU A 11 -27.37 36.05 -13.99
CA LEU A 11 -26.21 35.23 -13.61
C LEU A 11 -26.11 33.93 -14.42
N SER A 12 -27.11 33.61 -15.25
CA SER A 12 -27.09 32.44 -16.14
C SER A 12 -26.32 32.67 -17.44
N GLU A 13 -26.02 33.93 -17.81
CA GLU A 13 -25.34 34.27 -19.08
C GLU A 13 -23.82 34.51 -18.96
N LEU A 14 -23.23 34.34 -17.77
CA LEU A 14 -21.76 34.40 -17.58
C LEU A 14 -21.10 33.01 -17.43
N CYS A 15 -21.87 31.92 -17.53
CA CYS A 15 -21.37 30.55 -17.42
C CYS A 15 -21.32 29.78 -18.76
N GLU A 16 -21.44 30.48 -19.90
CA GLU A 16 -21.22 29.90 -21.24
C GLU A 16 -19.82 30.22 -21.81
N GLY A 17 -18.80 30.25 -20.96
CA GLY A 17 -17.39 30.32 -21.35
C GLY A 17 -16.70 28.98 -21.09
N PRO A 18 -15.75 28.53 -21.94
CA PRO A 18 -15.30 27.14 -21.96
C PRO A 18 -14.67 26.79 -20.61
N ILE A 19 -15.24 25.74 -20.00
CA ILE A 19 -14.69 24.92 -18.92
C ILE A 19 -13.16 24.99 -19.00
N SER A 20 -12.60 25.89 -18.21
CA SER A 20 -11.18 26.16 -18.23
C SER A 20 -10.52 24.84 -17.89
N ARG A 21 -9.76 24.30 -18.86
CA ARG A 21 -8.90 23.14 -18.67
C ARG A 21 -7.87 23.54 -17.63
N ILE A 22 -8.22 23.44 -16.35
CA ILE A 22 -7.27 23.42 -15.24
C ILE A 22 -6.47 22.15 -15.47
N LYS A 23 -5.37 22.27 -16.23
CA LYS A 23 -4.35 21.24 -16.35
C LYS A 23 -3.76 21.10 -14.95
N LYS A 24 -4.40 20.28 -14.09
CA LYS A 24 -3.86 19.89 -12.79
C LYS A 24 -2.43 19.45 -13.04
N ARG A 25 -1.45 20.20 -12.51
CA ARG A 25 -0.03 19.85 -12.62
C ARG A 25 0.11 18.44 -12.05
N ARG A 26 0.38 17.46 -12.93
CA ARG A 26 0.56 16.07 -12.50
C ARG A 26 1.84 16.04 -11.69
N LYS A 27 1.71 15.77 -10.39
CA LYS A 27 2.87 15.58 -9.51
C LYS A 27 3.77 14.50 -10.14
N PRO A 28 5.11 14.66 -10.09
CA PRO A 28 6.01 13.63 -10.57
C PRO A 28 5.71 12.33 -9.82
N LYS A 29 5.61 11.23 -10.56
CA LYS A 29 5.39 9.92 -9.96
C LYS A 29 6.64 9.55 -9.17
N GLN A 30 6.47 9.06 -7.94
CA GLN A 30 7.57 8.57 -7.14
C GLN A 30 7.96 7.17 -7.60
N LEU A 31 9.24 6.81 -7.42
CA LEU A 31 9.67 5.43 -7.57
C LEU A 31 9.06 4.60 -6.44
N GLN A 32 8.20 3.65 -6.80
CA GLN A 32 7.46 2.82 -5.86
C GLN A 32 7.72 1.34 -6.14
N THR A 33 7.94 0.58 -5.06
CA THR A 33 7.92 -0.88 -5.07
C THR A 33 6.56 -1.34 -4.61
N VAL A 34 5.78 -1.96 -5.49
CA VAL A 34 4.43 -2.45 -5.21
C VAL A 34 4.46 -3.96 -5.25
N ALA A 35 4.21 -4.59 -4.10
CA ALA A 35 4.01 -6.03 -4.02
C ALA A 35 2.50 -6.33 -3.96
N MET A 36 2.07 -7.36 -4.67
CA MET A 36 0.68 -7.80 -4.69
C MET A 36 0.55 -9.31 -4.76
N LYS A 37 -0.56 -9.80 -4.20
CA LYS A 37 -0.98 -11.18 -4.19
C LYS A 37 -1.94 -11.43 -5.35
N VAL A 38 -1.61 -12.41 -6.19
CA VAL A 38 -2.43 -12.84 -7.34
C VAL A 38 -2.33 -14.35 -7.46
N ARG A 39 -3.45 -15.05 -7.68
CA ARG A 39 -3.43 -16.50 -7.91
C ARG A 39 -2.73 -16.85 -9.22
N ILE A 40 -1.70 -17.69 -9.18
CA ILE A 40 -0.88 -18.14 -10.31
C ILE A 40 -0.89 -19.66 -10.34
N ASP A 41 -1.80 -20.22 -11.13
CA ASP A 41 -2.06 -21.68 -11.16
C ASP A 41 -1.28 -22.39 -12.28
N CYS A 42 -0.85 -21.65 -13.30
CA CYS A 42 -0.14 -22.21 -14.46
C CYS A 42 0.87 -21.23 -15.05
N GLU A 43 1.76 -21.73 -15.92
CA GLU A 43 2.72 -20.89 -16.64
C GLU A 43 2.06 -19.80 -17.49
N GLY A 44 0.87 -20.09 -18.04
CA GLY A 44 0.08 -19.13 -18.81
C GLY A 44 -0.30 -17.91 -17.97
N CYS A 45 -0.66 -18.11 -16.70
CA CYS A 45 -0.95 -17.01 -15.77
C CYS A 45 0.30 -16.15 -15.51
N GLN A 46 1.45 -16.80 -15.28
CA GLN A 46 2.72 -16.10 -15.09
C GLN A 46 3.08 -15.24 -16.32
N ARG A 47 2.96 -15.79 -17.53
CA ARG A 47 3.23 -15.07 -18.78
C ARG A 47 2.27 -13.88 -18.97
N LYS A 48 0.97 -14.08 -18.73
CA LYS A 48 -0.05 -13.00 -18.79
C LYS A 48 0.28 -11.84 -17.84
N ILE A 49 0.62 -12.15 -16.58
CA ILE A 49 0.97 -11.14 -15.57
C ILE A 49 2.23 -10.38 -15.97
N LYS A 50 3.30 -11.09 -16.37
CA LYS A 50 4.56 -10.46 -16.82
C LYS A 50 4.31 -9.52 -18.01
N ASN A 51 3.53 -9.96 -19.00
CA ASN A 51 3.24 -9.15 -20.18
C ASN A 51 2.37 -7.93 -19.85
N ALA A 52 1.36 -8.10 -19.01
CA ALA A 52 0.48 -7.00 -18.57
C ALA A 52 1.28 -5.89 -17.86
N LEU A 53 2.22 -6.27 -17.01
CA LEU A 53 3.04 -5.32 -16.25
C LEU A 53 4.11 -4.64 -17.09
N LYS A 54 4.80 -5.39 -17.96
CA LYS A 54 5.78 -4.83 -18.89
C LYS A 54 5.17 -3.82 -19.87
N ALA A 55 3.90 -4.02 -20.24
CA ALA A 55 3.18 -3.09 -21.12
C ALA A 55 2.80 -1.75 -20.45
N MET A 56 3.00 -1.60 -19.14
CA MET A 56 2.65 -0.37 -18.43
C MET A 56 3.76 0.67 -18.49
N LYS A 57 3.37 1.93 -18.75
CA LYS A 57 4.29 3.08 -18.77
C LYS A 57 4.83 3.38 -17.37
N GLY A 58 6.14 3.37 -17.24
CA GLY A 58 6.86 3.72 -16.00
C GLY A 58 7.31 2.53 -15.15
N VAL A 59 7.06 1.29 -15.58
CA VAL A 59 7.59 0.09 -14.93
C VAL A 59 9.06 -0.11 -15.31
N THR A 60 9.90 -0.38 -14.31
CA THR A 60 11.34 -0.60 -14.48
C THR A 60 11.68 -2.09 -14.37
N SER A 61 11.20 -2.77 -13.32
CA SER A 61 11.38 -4.22 -13.16
C SER A 61 10.12 -4.91 -12.66
N VAL A 62 10.00 -6.19 -13.04
CA VAL A 62 8.87 -7.06 -12.72
C VAL A 62 9.38 -8.43 -12.29
N GLU A 63 9.07 -8.80 -11.05
CA GLU A 63 9.38 -10.10 -10.48
C GLU A 63 8.08 -10.85 -10.16
N VAL A 64 8.02 -12.12 -10.55
CA VAL A 64 6.83 -12.97 -10.35
C VAL A 64 7.25 -14.27 -9.69
N ASN A 65 6.74 -14.50 -8.49
CA ASN A 65 6.95 -15.70 -7.69
C ASN A 65 5.67 -16.53 -7.69
N ALA A 66 5.59 -17.50 -8.61
CA ALA A 66 4.44 -18.40 -8.72
C ALA A 66 4.22 -19.21 -7.43
N LYS A 67 5.30 -19.70 -6.79
CA LYS A 67 5.24 -20.47 -5.54
C LYS A 67 4.50 -19.74 -4.41
N GLN A 68 4.67 -18.43 -4.31
CA GLN A 68 4.09 -17.60 -3.25
C GLN A 68 2.87 -16.81 -3.71
N ASN A 69 2.43 -16.97 -4.97
CA ASN A 69 1.39 -16.14 -5.56
C ASN A 69 1.69 -14.63 -5.43
N LYS A 70 2.98 -14.27 -5.48
CA LYS A 70 3.50 -12.92 -5.20
C LYS A 70 4.04 -12.29 -6.47
N VAL A 71 3.66 -11.05 -6.70
CA VAL A 71 4.10 -10.24 -7.83
C VAL A 71 4.68 -8.94 -7.29
N THR A 72 5.94 -8.65 -7.62
CA THR A 72 6.62 -7.42 -7.23
C THR A 72 6.88 -6.57 -8.47
N VAL A 73 6.51 -5.30 -8.39
CA VAL A 73 6.71 -4.33 -9.47
C VAL A 73 7.46 -3.13 -8.92
N THR A 74 8.55 -2.75 -9.58
CA THR A 74 9.29 -1.53 -9.26
C THR A 74 9.20 -0.56 -10.42
N GLY A 75 8.92 0.71 -10.12
CA GLY A 75 8.94 1.77 -11.13
C GLY A 75 8.22 3.03 -10.69
N TYR A 76 8.11 3.99 -11.61
CA TYR A 76 7.41 5.25 -11.45
C TYR A 76 5.91 5.07 -11.71
N VAL A 77 5.26 4.31 -10.83
CA VAL A 77 3.85 3.90 -10.96
C VAL A 77 3.10 4.02 -9.64
N GLU A 78 1.79 4.26 -9.72
CA GLU A 78 0.91 4.27 -8.55
C GLU A 78 0.34 2.88 -8.31
N ALA A 79 0.42 2.37 -7.07
CA ALA A 79 -0.06 1.03 -6.70
C ALA A 79 -1.50 0.74 -7.16
N ARG A 80 -2.42 1.68 -6.96
CA ARG A 80 -3.83 1.55 -7.39
C ARG A 80 -3.97 1.24 -8.88
N LYS A 81 -3.24 1.97 -9.72
CA LYS A 81 -3.28 1.78 -11.18
C LYS A 81 -2.70 0.43 -11.59
N VAL A 82 -1.62 -0.01 -10.93
CA VAL A 82 -1.02 -1.33 -11.20
C VAL A 82 -2.00 -2.45 -10.87
N MET A 83 -2.65 -2.38 -9.71
CA MET A 83 -3.59 -3.41 -9.26
C MET A 83 -4.83 -3.47 -10.16
N GLU A 84 -5.41 -2.33 -10.52
CA GLU A 84 -6.56 -2.26 -11.42
C GLU A 84 -6.23 -2.83 -12.81
N ARG A 85 -5.08 -2.44 -13.37
CA ARG A 85 -4.63 -2.94 -14.68
C ARG A 85 -4.42 -4.45 -14.67
N LEU A 86 -3.84 -5.00 -13.60
CA LEU A 86 -3.64 -6.44 -13.48
C LEU A 86 -4.95 -7.21 -13.30
N ALA A 87 -5.88 -6.67 -12.52
CA ALA A 87 -7.22 -7.24 -12.36
C ALA A 87 -7.96 -7.27 -13.71
N GLN A 88 -7.93 -6.18 -14.48
CA GLN A 88 -8.52 -6.11 -15.81
C GLN A 88 -7.90 -7.09 -16.80
N ARG A 89 -6.57 -7.27 -16.79
CA ARG A 89 -5.85 -8.13 -17.74
C ARG A 89 -5.93 -9.61 -17.39
N THR A 90 -5.96 -9.94 -16.11
CA THR A 90 -5.92 -11.33 -15.64
C THR A 90 -7.32 -11.85 -15.32
N GLY A 91 -8.30 -10.97 -15.07
CA GLY A 91 -9.63 -11.33 -14.57
C GLY A 91 -9.62 -11.91 -13.16
N LYS A 92 -8.52 -11.73 -12.41
CA LYS A 92 -8.32 -12.30 -11.07
C LYS A 92 -8.34 -11.22 -10.00
N LYS A 93 -8.74 -11.58 -8.79
CA LYS A 93 -8.63 -10.71 -7.61
C LYS A 93 -7.15 -10.43 -7.31
N VAL A 94 -6.82 -9.15 -7.15
CA VAL A 94 -5.48 -8.67 -6.82
C VAL A 94 -5.55 -7.99 -5.46
N GLU A 95 -4.79 -8.49 -4.50
CA GLU A 95 -4.73 -7.94 -3.14
C GLU A 95 -3.32 -7.38 -2.88
N PRO A 96 -3.17 -6.36 -2.02
CA PRO A 96 -1.85 -5.81 -1.73
C PRO A 96 -1.05 -6.81 -0.86
N TRP A 97 0.22 -7.03 -1.17
CA TRP A 97 1.15 -7.85 -0.40
C TRP A 97 2.10 -6.92 0.37
N PRO A 98 2.53 -7.16 1.63
CA PRO A 98 2.21 -8.19 2.62
C PRO A 98 1.17 -7.69 3.64
N TYR A 99 0.14 -6.99 3.17
CA TYR A 99 -0.80 -6.31 4.04
C TYR A 99 -1.94 -7.27 4.41
N VAL A 100 -2.05 -7.59 5.70
CA VAL A 100 -3.07 -8.50 6.25
C VAL A 100 -4.20 -7.65 6.84
N PRO A 101 -5.47 -8.05 6.69
CA PRO A 101 -6.58 -7.37 7.37
C PRO A 101 -6.35 -7.35 8.89
N TYR A 102 -6.74 -6.25 9.55
CA TYR A 102 -6.58 -6.08 11.01
C TYR A 102 -7.18 -7.26 11.79
N GLU A 103 -8.32 -7.79 11.34
CA GLU A 103 -9.06 -8.87 12.01
C GLU A 103 -8.28 -10.18 12.12
N MET A 104 -7.32 -10.41 11.22
CA MET A 104 -6.51 -11.65 11.20
C MET A 104 -5.25 -11.53 12.07
N VAL A 105 -4.99 -10.36 12.66
CA VAL A 105 -3.77 -10.10 13.45
C VAL A 105 -4.15 -9.98 14.93
N PRO A 106 -3.57 -10.80 15.82
CA PRO A 106 -3.93 -10.77 17.25
C PRO A 106 -3.58 -9.45 17.93
N HIS A 107 -2.53 -8.76 17.47
CA HIS A 107 -2.07 -7.48 18.03
C HIS A 107 -1.81 -6.45 16.92
N PRO A 108 -2.85 -5.88 16.28
CA PRO A 108 -2.67 -5.02 15.11
C PRO A 108 -1.99 -3.67 15.46
N TYR A 109 -2.06 -3.25 16.72
CA TYR A 109 -1.46 -2.00 17.21
C TYR A 109 -0.04 -2.19 17.79
N ALA A 110 0.54 -3.38 17.72
CA ALA A 110 1.88 -3.61 18.22
C ALA A 110 2.93 -2.79 17.43
N PRO A 111 3.98 -2.27 18.10
CA PRO A 111 5.08 -1.60 17.41
C PRO A 111 5.72 -2.54 16.38
N GLY A 112 6.00 -2.03 15.17
CA GLY A 112 6.52 -2.81 14.05
C GLY A 112 5.48 -3.47 13.14
N VAL A 113 4.23 -3.61 13.59
CA VAL A 113 3.11 -4.15 12.80
C VAL A 113 2.37 -3.04 12.03
N TYR A 114 2.26 -1.86 12.65
CA TYR A 114 1.63 -0.69 12.03
C TYR A 114 2.54 -0.03 10.97
N ASP A 115 2.06 0.13 9.74
CA ASP A 115 2.76 0.84 8.66
C ASP A 115 1.91 2.00 8.15
N LYS A 116 2.46 3.22 8.18
CA LYS A 116 1.78 4.44 7.68
C LYS A 116 1.47 4.38 6.19
N LYS A 117 2.12 3.47 5.46
CA LYS A 117 1.90 3.23 4.02
C LYS A 117 0.81 2.20 3.76
N ALA A 118 0.30 1.53 4.79
CA ALA A 118 -0.77 0.55 4.66
C ALA A 118 -2.10 1.25 4.32
N PRO A 119 -2.95 0.64 3.47
CA PRO A 119 -4.34 1.07 3.32
C PRO A 119 -5.09 0.97 4.66
N PRO A 120 -6.14 1.79 4.88
CA PRO A 120 -6.99 1.67 6.08
C PRO A 120 -7.58 0.24 6.17
N GLY A 121 -7.55 -0.34 7.37
CA GLY A 121 -7.99 -1.72 7.59
C GLY A 121 -6.96 -2.80 7.25
N TYR A 122 -5.72 -2.42 6.93
CA TYR A 122 -4.61 -3.35 6.75
C TYR A 122 -3.36 -3.01 7.60
N VAL A 123 -2.67 -4.04 8.11
CA VAL A 123 -1.38 -3.92 8.81
C VAL A 123 -0.29 -4.69 8.08
N ARG A 124 0.98 -4.37 8.37
CA ARG A 124 2.12 -5.08 7.79
C ARG A 124 2.15 -6.50 8.37
N GLY A 125 2.11 -7.51 7.50
CA GLY A 125 2.05 -8.92 7.88
C GLY A 125 3.34 -9.50 8.44
N VAL A 126 4.07 -8.74 9.25
CA VAL A 126 5.34 -9.16 9.87
C VAL A 126 5.16 -10.47 10.62
N ALA A 127 4.04 -10.66 11.31
CA ALA A 127 3.71 -11.89 12.04
C ALA A 127 3.55 -13.16 11.16
N LEU A 128 3.30 -13.02 9.85
CA LEU A 128 3.22 -14.15 8.91
C LEU A 128 4.53 -14.40 8.15
N VAL A 129 5.42 -13.42 8.13
CA VAL A 129 6.67 -13.48 7.35
C VAL A 129 7.83 -13.95 8.24
N ASP A 130 7.87 -13.53 9.50
CA ASP A 130 8.88 -13.96 10.48
C ASP A 130 8.24 -14.00 11.89
N PRO A 131 7.77 -15.17 12.37
CA PRO A 131 7.21 -15.30 13.71
C PRO A 131 8.20 -14.91 14.83
N ASP A 132 9.51 -15.07 14.58
CA ASP A 132 10.62 -14.67 15.47
C ASP A 132 10.89 -13.16 15.48
N ALA A 133 10.41 -12.39 14.49
CA ALA A 133 10.61 -10.93 14.46
C ALA A 133 9.62 -10.17 15.37
N ALA A 134 8.47 -10.78 15.68
CA ALA A 134 7.44 -10.16 16.53
C ALA A 134 7.86 -10.07 18.02
N PRO A 135 8.55 -11.06 18.61
CA PRO A 135 9.24 -10.91 19.89
C PRO A 135 10.35 -9.87 19.86
N LEU A 136 11.19 -9.82 18.81
CA LEU A 136 12.29 -8.85 18.69
C LEU A 136 11.82 -7.39 18.61
N ALA A 137 10.65 -7.14 18.00
CA ALA A 137 10.02 -5.83 17.98
C ALA A 137 9.50 -5.39 19.38
N ARG A 138 9.10 -6.36 20.23
CA ARG A 138 8.82 -6.08 21.65
C ARG A 138 10.12 -5.87 22.42
N ALA A 139 11.13 -6.73 22.22
CA ALA A 139 12.40 -6.70 22.93
C ALA A 139 13.23 -5.44 22.66
N SER A 140 12.96 -4.77 21.55
CA SER A 140 13.56 -3.48 21.21
C SER A 140 12.78 -2.26 21.74
N SER A 141 11.63 -2.48 22.41
CA SER A 141 10.92 -1.43 23.14
C SER A 141 11.80 -0.89 24.28
N LEU A 142 11.80 0.43 24.46
CA LEU A 142 12.37 1.10 25.63
C LEU A 142 11.86 0.45 26.93
N GLU A 143 10.63 -0.05 26.95
CA GLU A 143 10.01 -0.71 28.09
C GLU A 143 10.70 -2.03 28.47
N GLU A 144 11.15 -2.86 27.52
CA GLU A 144 11.92 -4.08 27.84
C GLU A 144 13.34 -3.75 28.30
N LYS A 145 13.93 -2.65 27.81
CA LYS A 145 15.20 -2.13 28.34
C LYS A 145 15.07 -1.66 29.79
N TYR A 146 13.92 -1.12 30.17
CA TYR A 146 13.60 -0.78 31.55
C TYR A 146 13.29 -2.01 32.40
N VAL A 147 12.50 -2.98 31.90
CA VAL A 147 12.14 -4.18 32.65
C VAL A 147 13.36 -5.09 32.90
N SER A 148 14.20 -5.29 31.89
CA SER A 148 15.42 -6.10 32.00
C SER A 148 16.57 -5.45 32.79
N ALA A 149 16.51 -4.14 33.03
CA ALA A 149 17.46 -3.45 33.90
C ALA A 149 17.21 -3.75 35.39
N PHE A 150 16.03 -4.25 35.75
CA PHE A 150 15.66 -4.63 37.13
C PHE A 150 15.37 -6.13 37.28
N SER A 151 15.56 -6.94 36.23
CA SER A 151 15.43 -8.38 36.30
C SER A 151 16.69 -9.01 36.91
N ASP A 152 16.55 -9.54 38.12
CA ASP A 152 17.61 -10.23 38.90
C ASP A 152 18.18 -11.47 38.17
N GLU A 153 17.46 -12.00 37.19
CA GLU A 153 17.84 -13.15 36.36
C GLU A 153 18.75 -12.80 35.17
N ASN A 154 19.11 -11.53 34.97
CA ASN A 154 20.04 -11.11 33.92
C ASN A 154 21.48 -11.08 34.46
N PRO A 155 22.33 -12.10 34.19
CA PRO A 155 23.70 -12.17 34.69
C PRO A 155 24.61 -11.05 34.15
N ASN A 156 24.18 -10.33 33.11
CA ASN A 156 24.89 -9.17 32.57
C ASN A 156 24.43 -7.82 33.17
N ALA A 157 23.44 -7.80 34.08
CA ALA A 157 22.94 -6.55 34.68
C ALA A 157 23.94 -5.90 35.66
N CYS A 158 24.89 -6.68 36.20
CA CYS A 158 25.96 -6.19 37.09
C CYS A 158 27.31 -5.99 36.40
N ALA A 159 27.38 -6.01 35.05
CA ALA A 159 28.60 -5.74 34.32
C ALA A 159 28.64 -4.26 33.88
N LEU A 160 29.28 -3.41 34.69
CA LEU A 160 29.87 -2.14 34.26
C LEU A 160 31.35 -2.33 33.94
#